data_AF-A0A7V3JMR0-F1
#
_entry.id   AF-A0A7V3JMR0-F1
#
_cell.length_a   1.000
_cell.length_b   1.000
_cell.length_c   1.000
_cell.angle_alpha   90.00
_cell.angle_beta   90.00
_cell.angle_gamma   90.00
#
_symmetry.space_group_name_H-M   'P 1'
#
loop_
_entity.id
_entity.type
_entity.pdbx_description
1 polymer ?
#
loop_
_entity_poly.entity_id
_entity_poly.type
_entity_poly.pdbx_seq_one_letter_code
_entity_poly.pdbx_strand_id
1 'polypeptide(L)'
;MLDHYRKSTNPNIRLRAHIPLLLDDGYPWSQIAAMLYTSTSTICYWKNRFQREGVEAILASRRGRPLVFLYGWAALVLSWVTEKTPRDFGFLRSRWSCATVVLLLLEEYKLQVSVETVRRWLHREQVVWRRPRPVLGP
;
A
#
# COMPACT_ATOMS: atom_id res chain seq x y z
N MET A 1 4.96 -3.00 -24.82
CA MET A 1 5.30 -4.20 -24.00
C MET A 1 6.78 -4.55 -24.06
N LEU A 2 7.36 -4.73 -25.26
CA LEU A 2 8.79 -5.03 -25.45
C LEU A 2 9.76 -4.02 -24.80
N ASP A 3 9.44 -2.72 -24.82
CA ASP A 3 10.28 -1.68 -24.22
C ASP A 3 10.47 -1.89 -22.69
N HIS A 4 9.38 -2.24 -21.99
CA HIS A 4 9.42 -2.53 -20.56
C HIS A 4 10.16 -3.82 -20.23
N TYR A 5 10.05 -4.85 -21.08
CA TYR A 5 10.81 -6.09 -20.91
C TYR A 5 12.32 -5.85 -20.99
N ARG A 6 12.76 -5.01 -21.94
CA ARG A 6 14.18 -4.72 -22.17
C ARG A 6 14.78 -3.76 -21.13
N LYS A 7 14.01 -2.79 -20.64
CA LYS A 7 14.51 -1.73 -19.73
C LYS A 7 14.31 -2.02 -18.24
N SER A 8 13.45 -2.97 -17.86
CA SER A 8 13.14 -3.18 -16.45
C SER A 8 14.22 -3.95 -15.71
N THR A 9 14.83 -3.32 -14.70
CA THR A 9 15.78 -3.97 -13.77
C THR A 9 15.07 -4.94 -12.81
N ASN A 10 13.73 -4.87 -12.69
CA ASN A 10 12.99 -5.73 -11.77
C ASN A 10 12.73 -7.11 -12.41
N PRO A 11 13.31 -8.20 -11.89
CA PRO A 11 13.18 -9.54 -12.47
C PRO A 11 11.73 -10.01 -12.52
N ASN A 12 10.89 -9.58 -11.56
CA ASN A 12 9.47 -9.92 -11.57
C ASN A 12 8.72 -9.27 -12.73
N ILE A 13 9.01 -8.01 -13.05
CA ILE A 13 8.37 -7.32 -14.18
C ILE A 13 8.78 -7.99 -15.49
N ARG A 14 10.06 -8.36 -15.63
CA ARG A 14 10.56 -9.10 -16.79
C ARG A 14 9.84 -10.44 -16.97
N LEU A 15 9.75 -11.26 -15.92
CA LEU A 15 9.02 -12.54 -15.96
C LEU A 15 7.57 -12.34 -16.41
N ARG A 16 6.86 -11.41 -15.78
CA ARG A 16 5.45 -11.13 -16.04
C ARG A 16 5.20 -10.61 -17.45
N ALA A 17 6.12 -9.80 -17.98
CA ALA A 17 6.05 -9.30 -19.34
C ALA A 17 6.39 -10.40 -20.36
N HIS A 18 7.27 -11.34 -20.01
CA HIS A 18 7.69 -12.41 -20.91
C HIS A 18 6.57 -13.42 -21.19
N ILE A 19 5.74 -13.72 -20.19
CA ILE A 19 4.61 -14.66 -20.31
C ILE A 19 3.67 -14.29 -21.48
N PRO A 20 3.03 -13.11 -21.51
CA PRO A 20 2.12 -12.75 -22.60
C PRO A 20 2.84 -12.55 -23.94
N LEU A 21 4.12 -12.16 -23.96
CA LEU A 21 4.91 -12.11 -25.20
C LEU A 21 5.08 -13.51 -25.81
N LEU A 22 5.46 -14.51 -25.01
CA LEU A 22 5.60 -15.88 -25.49
C LEU A 22 4.25 -16.51 -25.86
N LEU A 23 3.17 -16.13 -25.18
CA LEU A 23 1.83 -16.55 -25.56
C LEU A 23 1.40 -15.95 -26.91
N ASP A 24 1.74 -14.69 -27.17
CA ASP A 24 1.48 -14.00 -28.45
C ASP A 24 2.29 -14.62 -29.59
N ASP A 25 3.54 -15.02 -29.32
CA ASP A 25 4.39 -15.78 -30.24
C ASP A 25 3.92 -17.25 -30.44
N GLY A 26 2.83 -17.67 -29.79
CA GLY A 26 2.21 -18.98 -29.99
C GLY A 26 2.85 -20.15 -29.24
N TYR A 27 3.74 -19.88 -28.27
CA TYR A 27 4.37 -20.95 -27.49
C TYR A 27 3.35 -21.68 -26.59
N PRO A 28 3.42 -23.02 -26.50
CA PRO A 28 2.56 -23.78 -25.60
C PRO A 28 2.96 -23.57 -24.13
N TRP A 29 1.98 -23.68 -23.24
CA TRP A 29 2.16 -23.38 -21.82
C TRP A 29 3.24 -24.21 -21.13
N SER A 30 3.41 -25.47 -21.54
CA SER A 30 4.46 -26.36 -21.02
C SER A 30 5.86 -25.85 -21.35
N GLN A 31 6.08 -25.32 -22.56
CA GLN A 31 7.35 -24.74 -22.96
C GLN A 31 7.61 -23.42 -22.21
N ILE A 32 6.60 -22.56 -22.09
CA ILE A 32 6.72 -21.31 -21.32
C ILE A 32 7.07 -21.60 -19.86
N ALA A 33 6.42 -22.59 -19.24
CA ALA A 33 6.69 -23.02 -17.87
C ALA A 33 8.15 -23.47 -17.70
N ALA A 34 8.67 -24.25 -18.65
CA ALA A 34 10.06 -24.71 -18.64
C ALA A 34 11.06 -23.56 -18.88
N MET A 35 10.82 -22.69 -19.87
CA MET A 35 11.70 -21.56 -20.21
C MET A 35 11.80 -20.53 -19.09
N LEU A 36 10.68 -20.26 -18.41
CA LEU A 36 10.59 -19.23 -17.37
C LEU A 36 10.73 -19.80 -15.95
N TYR A 37 10.94 -21.11 -15.82
CA TYR A 37 11.01 -21.83 -14.54
C TYR A 37 9.83 -21.48 -13.62
N THR A 38 8.62 -21.52 -14.17
CA THR A 38 7.39 -21.11 -13.48
C THR A 38 6.26 -22.13 -13.63
N SER A 39 5.20 -21.99 -12.83
CA SER A 39 4.05 -22.89 -12.89
C SER A 39 3.03 -22.46 -13.95
N THR A 40 2.26 -23.41 -14.48
CA THR A 40 1.12 -23.11 -15.36
C THR A 40 0.05 -22.25 -14.67
N SER A 41 -0.11 -22.37 -13.36
CA SER A 41 -0.96 -21.48 -12.56
C SER A 41 -0.48 -20.03 -12.57
N THR A 42 0.84 -19.81 -12.51
CA THR A 42 1.44 -18.47 -12.64
C THR A 42 1.21 -17.89 -14.04
N ILE A 43 1.36 -18.72 -15.08
CA ILE A 43 1.06 -18.34 -16.47
C ILE A 43 -0.42 -17.93 -16.61
N CYS A 44 -1.34 -18.76 -16.13
CA CYS A 44 -2.78 -18.50 -16.16
C CYS A 44 -3.13 -17.19 -15.45
N TYR A 45 -2.60 -16.99 -14.24
CA TYR A 45 -2.83 -15.79 -13.46
C TYR A 45 -2.39 -14.52 -14.22
N TRP A 46 -1.17 -14.50 -14.75
CA TRP A 46 -0.65 -13.32 -15.44
C TRP A 46 -1.29 -13.08 -16.80
N LYS A 47 -1.65 -14.15 -17.53
CA LYS A 47 -2.46 -14.06 -18.75
C LYS A 47 -3.79 -13.37 -18.45
N ASN A 48 -4.57 -13.92 -17.51
CA ASN A 48 -5.90 -13.40 -17.19
C ASN A 48 -5.85 -11.97 -16.66
N ARG A 49 -4.83 -11.67 -15.84
CA ARG A 49 -4.65 -10.32 -15.30
C ARG A 49 -4.26 -9.32 -16.38
N PHE A 50 -3.35 -9.69 -17.28
CA PHE A 50 -2.98 -8.85 -18.44
C PHE A 50 -4.18 -8.59 -19.35
N GLN A 51 -5.02 -9.61 -19.60
CA GLN A 51 -6.23 -9.45 -20.41
C GLN A 51 -7.26 -8.50 -19.77
N ARG A 52 -7.31 -8.43 -18.44
CA ARG A 52 -8.25 -7.56 -17.71
C ARG A 52 -7.74 -6.13 -17.50
N GLU A 53 -6.46 -5.98 -17.16
CA GLU A 53 -5.88 -4.73 -16.65
C GLU A 53 -4.80 -4.14 -17.59
N GLY A 54 -4.46 -4.85 -18.67
CA GLY A 54 -3.47 -4.41 -19.66
C GLY A 54 -2.03 -4.40 -19.13
N VAL A 55 -1.19 -3.56 -19.75
CA VAL A 55 0.24 -3.44 -19.45
C VAL A 55 0.48 -2.94 -18.02
N GLU A 56 -0.41 -2.10 -17.49
CA GLU A 56 -0.29 -1.54 -16.13
C GLU A 56 -0.26 -2.63 -15.05
N ALA A 57 -0.99 -3.74 -15.23
CA ALA A 57 -0.93 -4.86 -14.30
C ALA A 57 0.44 -5.55 -14.23
N ILE A 58 1.17 -5.58 -15.35
CA ILE A 58 2.51 -6.16 -15.44
C ILE A 58 3.52 -5.28 -14.68
N LEU A 59 3.38 -3.96 -14.85
CA LEU A 59 4.22 -2.95 -14.21
C LEU A 59 3.92 -2.79 -12.72
N ALA A 60 2.67 -3.05 -12.31
CA ALA A 60 2.25 -3.02 -10.92
C ALA A 60 3.04 -4.03 -10.07
N SER A 61 4.07 -3.53 -9.39
CA SER A 61 4.73 -4.28 -8.33
C SER A 61 3.79 -4.39 -7.14
N ARG A 62 3.50 -5.60 -6.67
CA ARG A 62 2.83 -5.81 -5.38
C ARG A 62 3.80 -5.41 -4.27
N ARG A 63 3.93 -4.11 -4.00
CA ARG A 63 4.62 -3.60 -2.81
C ARG A 63 3.64 -3.63 -1.64
N GLY A 64 3.65 -4.75 -0.91
CA GLY A 64 3.02 -4.86 0.41
C GLY A 64 1.49 -4.85 0.44
N ARG A 65 0.95 -4.86 1.67
CA ARG A 65 -0.49 -4.80 2.00
C ARG A 65 -1.13 -3.65 1.21
N PRO A 66 -2.30 -3.85 0.57
CA PRO A 66 -2.92 -2.83 -0.28
C PRO A 66 -3.05 -1.52 0.49
N LEU A 67 -2.36 -0.49 -0.01
CA LEU A 67 -2.34 0.86 0.55
C LEU A 67 -3.75 1.42 0.74
N VAL A 68 -4.72 1.00 -0.08
CA VAL A 68 -6.14 1.42 0.01
C VAL A 68 -6.74 1.14 1.39
N PHE A 69 -6.45 -0.04 1.98
CA PHE A 69 -6.90 -0.34 3.34
C PHE A 69 -6.28 0.61 4.36
N LEU A 70 -5.03 1.01 4.16
CA LEU A 70 -4.29 1.89 5.06
C LEU A 70 -4.65 3.37 4.87
N TYR A 71 -5.15 3.78 3.69
CA TYR A 71 -5.61 5.15 3.43
C TYR A 71 -6.86 5.51 4.25
N GLY A 72 -7.82 4.60 4.38
CA GLY A 72 -9.01 4.84 5.21
C GLY A 72 -8.64 5.09 6.68
N TRP A 73 -7.72 4.28 7.22
CA TRP A 73 -7.21 4.46 8.57
C TRP A 73 -6.36 5.73 8.72
N ALA A 74 -5.55 6.08 7.71
CA ALA A 74 -4.77 7.30 7.73
C ALA A 74 -5.67 8.55 7.78
N ALA A 75 -6.75 8.58 6.99
CA ALA A 75 -7.73 9.67 7.00
C ALA A 75 -8.48 9.77 8.34
N LEU A 76 -8.86 8.63 8.93
CA LEU A 76 -9.49 8.58 10.26
C LEU A 76 -8.55 9.10 11.35
N VAL A 77 -7.28 8.68 11.32
CA VAL A 77 -6.27 9.17 12.26
C VAL A 77 -6.06 10.68 12.08
N LEU A 78 -6.09 11.17 10.84
CA LEU A 78 -5.96 12.59 10.54
C LEU A 78 -7.12 13.41 11.11
N SER A 79 -8.36 12.96 10.96
CA SER A 79 -9.53 13.66 11.51
C SER A 79 -9.46 13.73 13.03
N TRP A 80 -9.04 12.66 13.71
CA TRP A 80 -8.86 12.69 15.16
C TRP A 80 -7.78 13.68 15.62
N VAL A 81 -6.64 13.71 14.93
CA VAL A 81 -5.53 14.61 15.31
C VAL A 81 -5.85 16.08 15.03
N THR A 82 -6.73 16.37 14.06
CA THR A 82 -7.09 17.74 13.66
C THR A 82 -8.33 18.28 14.37
N GLU A 83 -9.35 17.45 14.61
CA GLU A 83 -10.64 17.88 15.14
C GLU A 83 -10.81 17.59 16.63
N LYS A 84 -10.08 16.61 17.17
CA LYS A 84 -10.25 16.14 18.55
C LYS A 84 -8.98 16.31 19.37
N THR A 85 -9.14 16.20 20.69
CA THR A 85 -8.00 16.09 21.62
C THR A 85 -8.01 14.71 22.26
N PRO A 86 -6.86 14.18 22.73
CA PRO A 86 -6.83 12.86 23.37
C PRO A 86 -7.74 12.75 24.60
N ARG A 87 -8.08 13.89 25.23
CA ARG A 87 -9.04 13.95 26.35
C ARG A 87 -10.46 13.54 25.95
N ASP A 88 -10.87 13.80 24.71
CA ASP A 88 -12.17 13.38 24.17
C ASP A 88 -12.32 11.85 24.16
N PHE A 89 -11.19 11.15 24.16
CA PHE A 89 -11.12 9.69 24.17
C PHE A 89 -10.70 9.13 25.55
N GLY A 90 -10.77 9.93 26.62
CA GLY A 90 -10.46 9.47 27.97
C GLY A 90 -8.97 9.46 28.34
N PHE A 91 -8.06 9.95 27.47
CA PHE A 91 -6.64 10.07 27.84
C PHE A 91 -6.39 11.31 28.70
N LEU A 92 -5.59 11.16 29.77
CA LEU A 92 -5.15 12.28 30.63
C LEU A 92 -4.25 13.30 29.90
N ARG A 93 -3.71 12.94 28.73
CA ARG A 93 -2.74 13.75 27.98
C ARG A 93 -3.47 14.81 27.17
N SER A 94 -2.91 16.01 27.12
CA SER A 94 -3.41 17.12 26.29
C SER A 94 -2.87 17.12 24.85
N ARG A 95 -1.91 16.26 24.53
CA ARG A 95 -1.25 16.20 23.22
C ARG A 95 -1.34 14.80 22.62
N TRP A 96 -1.67 14.73 21.34
CA TRP A 96 -1.63 13.49 20.60
C TRP A 96 -0.19 12.96 20.53
N SER A 97 -0.04 11.65 20.48
CA SER A 97 1.24 10.97 20.23
C SER A 97 0.99 9.77 19.32
N CYS A 98 2.00 9.31 18.58
CA CYS A 98 1.84 8.12 17.73
C CYS A 98 1.45 6.88 18.56
N ALA A 99 1.95 6.75 19.79
CA ALA A 99 1.59 5.67 20.70
C ALA A 99 0.11 5.75 21.14
N THR A 100 -0.40 6.96 21.42
CA THR A 100 -1.81 7.19 21.76
C THR A 100 -2.73 6.79 20.61
N VAL A 101 -2.36 7.13 19.39
CA VAL A 101 -3.12 6.74 18.19
C VAL A 101 -3.12 5.22 17.99
N VAL A 102 -1.97 4.56 18.20
CA VAL A 102 -1.89 3.08 18.13
C VAL A 102 -2.80 2.43 19.17
N LEU A 103 -2.81 2.94 20.41
CA LEU A 103 -3.68 2.43 21.48
C LEU A 103 -5.15 2.61 21.11
N LEU A 104 -5.55 3.76 20.58
CA LEU A 104 -6.92 4.00 20.14
C LEU A 104 -7.37 3.08 18.99
N LEU A 105 -6.51 2.88 18.00
CA LEU A 105 -6.78 1.96 16.91
C LEU A 105 -6.92 0.52 17.41
N LEU A 106 -6.15 0.15 18.43
CA LEU A 106 -6.25 -1.16 19.08
C LEU A 106 -7.52 -1.29 19.93
N GLU A 107 -7.92 -0.24 20.64
CA GLU A 107 -9.04 -0.28 21.58
C GLU A 107 -10.39 -0.26 20.85
N GLU A 108 -10.59 0.75 19.99
CA GLU A 108 -11.84 1.02 19.30
C GLU A 108 -12.07 0.10 18.09
N TYR A 109 -10.99 -0.23 17.36
CA TYR A 109 -11.09 -0.94 16.07
C TYR A 109 -10.37 -2.29 16.05
N LYS A 110 -9.79 -2.71 17.18
CA LYS A 110 -8.99 -3.96 17.30
C LYS A 110 -7.89 -4.07 16.25
N LEU A 111 -7.40 -2.93 15.76
CA LEU A 111 -6.42 -2.86 14.69
C LEU A 111 -5.01 -2.77 15.27
N GLN A 112 -4.24 -3.85 15.10
CA GLN A 112 -2.82 -3.86 15.47
C GLN A 112 -1.97 -3.19 14.39
N VAL A 113 -1.45 -2.01 14.69
CA VAL A 113 -0.51 -1.26 13.85
C VAL A 113 0.70 -0.82 14.65
N SER A 114 1.87 -0.79 14.02
CA SER A 114 3.08 -0.27 14.67
C SER A 114 3.08 1.26 14.73
N VAL A 115 3.81 1.81 15.70
CA VAL A 115 4.01 3.26 15.88
C VAL A 115 4.60 3.88 14.60
N GLU A 116 5.53 3.18 13.93
CA GLU A 116 6.15 3.61 12.68
C GLU A 116 5.17 3.66 11.51
N THR A 117 4.12 2.84 11.55
CA THR A 117 3.07 2.85 10.52
C THR A 117 2.23 4.12 10.66
N VAL A 118 1.82 4.45 11.90
CA VAL A 118 1.14 5.71 12.21
C VAL A 118 2.01 6.92 11.89
N ARG A 119 3.31 6.89 12.26
CA ARG A 119 4.26 7.96 11.92
C ARG A 119 4.36 8.17 10.41
N ARG A 120 4.43 7.09 9.63
CA ARG A 120 4.47 7.16 8.15
C ARG A 120 3.18 7.73 7.56
N TRP A 121 2.02 7.42 8.13
CA TRP A 121 0.74 8.00 7.71
C TRP A 121 0.73 9.52 7.94
N LEU A 122 1.03 9.94 9.18
CA LEU A 122 1.05 11.37 9.53
C LEU A 122 2.09 12.17 8.74
N HIS A 123 3.26 11.57 8.47
CA HIS A 123 4.31 12.21 7.67
C HIS A 123 3.92 12.35 6.19
N ARG A 124 3.21 11.38 5.63
CA ARG A 124 2.76 11.45 4.22
C ARG A 124 1.70 12.53 4.01
N GLU A 125 0.81 12.70 4.98
CA GLU A 125 -0.24 13.73 4.95
C GLU A 125 0.27 15.12 5.36
N GLN A 126 1.59 15.32 5.48
CA GLN A 126 2.24 16.59 5.86
C GLN A 126 1.63 17.24 7.10
N VAL A 127 1.23 16.45 8.10
CA VAL A 127 0.67 16.97 9.35
C VAL A 127 1.79 17.64 10.15
N VAL A 128 1.98 18.93 9.91
CA VAL A 128 2.72 19.79 10.81
C VAL A 128 1.87 19.88 12.07
N TRP A 129 2.40 19.38 13.19
CA TRP A 129 1.81 19.55 14.51
C TRP A 129 1.59 21.03 14.78
N ARG A 130 0.39 21.53 14.46
CA ARG A 130 0.02 22.91 14.76
C ARG A 130 -0.10 22.98 16.28
N ARG A 131 0.87 23.64 16.91
CA ARG A 131 0.74 24.04 18.30
C ARG A 131 -0.58 24.83 18.42
N PRO A 132 -1.50 24.47 19.34
CA PRO A 132 -2.59 25.38 19.67
C PRO A 132 -1.94 26.70 20.09
N ARG A 133 -2.28 27.80 19.39
CA ARG A 133 -1.91 29.13 19.88
C ARG A 133 -2.72 29.34 21.15
N PRO A 134 -2.10 29.70 22.29
CA PRO A 134 -2.87 30.12 23.44
C PRO A 134 -3.69 31.34 23.01
N VAL A 135 -5.00 31.17 22.89
CA VAL A 135 -5.92 32.30 22.92
C VAL A 135 -5.96 32.73 24.38
N LEU A 136 -5.25 33.82 24.67
CA LEU A 136 -5.48 34.58 25.89
C LEU A 136 -6.96 35.01 25.82
N GLY A 137 -7.77 34.49 26.74
CA GLY A 137 -9.11 35.02 26.98
C GLY A 137 -9.03 36.46 27.48
N PRO A 138 -10.11 37.24 27.35
CA PRO A 138 -10.16 38.66 27.72
C PRO A 138 -9.87 38.91 29.20
#